data_AF-A0A5E4KSN9-F1
#
_entry.id   AF-A0A5E4KSN9-F1
#
_cell.length_a   1.000
_cell.length_b   1.000
_cell.length_c   1.000
_cell.angle_alpha   90.00
_cell.angle_beta   90.00
_cell.angle_gamma   90.00
#
_symmetry.space_group_name_H-M   'P 1'
#
loop_
_entity.id
_entity.type
_entity.pdbx_description
1 polymer ?
#
loop_
_entity_poly.entity_id
_entity_poly.type
_entity_poly.pdbx_seq_one_letter_code
_entity_poly.pdbx_strand_id
1 'polypeptide(L)'
;MSFLIRFARQWIAGETLDDAISRTQKTNNSGVGAVINFLGEHVRDEEEAKKNIEENQRILEAIGNSKLNASLSIKLTQLGLEIEKSFCLSNVEQIVSSAASKNIFVWIDMENSPYTEDTIYIYLEVFKKFKNVGVAIQSNLKRSDSDVRRIAASGGIIRLVKGAYSEKTDIAYTSRKDITINYSKLMGYLFFKSPFFAIATHDDLLINEALVANEAHRRKIEFQMLLGVREELKKELVKKGLTVIDYIPYGKNWFPYSSRRIRERKRNILLIFRSIFDF
;
A
#
# COMPACT_ATOMS: atom_id res chain seq x y z
N MET A 1 -29.09 -3.47 -1.74
CA MET A 1 -27.60 -3.42 -1.69
C MET A 1 -27.09 -4.86 -1.63
N SER A 2 -26.30 -5.30 -2.61
CA SER A 2 -25.88 -6.71 -2.73
C SER A 2 -25.14 -7.19 -1.46
N PHE A 3 -25.42 -8.41 -1.00
CA PHE A 3 -24.79 -9.03 0.19
C PHE A 3 -23.26 -9.00 0.13
N LEU A 4 -22.70 -9.17 -1.09
CA LEU A 4 -21.26 -9.12 -1.34
C LEU A 4 -20.65 -7.75 -0.99
N ILE A 5 -21.38 -6.65 -1.22
CA ILE A 5 -20.92 -5.30 -0.86
C ILE A 5 -20.91 -5.15 0.66
N ARG A 6 -21.93 -5.64 1.37
CA ARG A 6 -21.97 -5.59 2.84
C ARG A 6 -20.81 -6.33 3.48
N PHE A 7 -20.39 -7.45 2.89
CA PHE A 7 -19.22 -8.20 3.31
C PHE A 7 -17.90 -7.51 2.91
N ALA A 8 -17.83 -6.87 1.74
CA ALA A 8 -16.65 -6.14 1.29
C ALA A 8 -16.37 -4.86 2.11
N ARG A 9 -17.41 -4.20 2.66
CA ARG A 9 -17.30 -2.98 3.49
C ARG A 9 -16.41 -3.10 4.73
N GLN A 10 -16.06 -4.32 5.14
CA GLN A 10 -15.08 -4.52 6.20
C GLN A 10 -13.63 -4.23 5.73
N TRP A 11 -13.36 -4.27 4.43
CA TRP A 11 -12.03 -4.07 3.83
C TRP A 11 -11.94 -2.88 2.87
N ILE A 12 -13.06 -2.24 2.53
CA ILE A 12 -13.13 -1.03 1.70
C ILE A 12 -13.95 0.04 2.42
N ALA A 13 -13.65 1.31 2.18
CA ALA A 13 -14.43 2.41 2.75
C ALA A 13 -15.85 2.49 2.15
N GLY A 14 -15.94 2.26 0.84
CA GLY A 14 -17.15 2.35 0.06
C GLY A 14 -16.82 2.54 -1.42
N GLU A 15 -17.78 3.06 -2.18
CA GLU A 15 -17.65 3.21 -3.64
C GLU A 15 -17.31 4.66 -4.05
N THR A 16 -17.44 5.63 -3.14
CA THR A 16 -17.25 7.05 -3.41
C THR A 16 -16.07 7.64 -2.64
N LEU A 17 -15.57 8.79 -3.09
CA LEU A 17 -14.57 9.56 -2.36
C LEU A 17 -15.08 9.98 -0.98
N ASP A 18 -16.36 10.39 -0.87
CA ASP A 18 -16.96 10.78 0.41
C ASP A 18 -16.94 9.63 1.44
N ASP A 19 -17.15 8.38 0.99
CA ASP A 19 -17.00 7.20 1.85
C ASP A 19 -15.56 7.09 2.38
N ALA A 20 -14.56 7.29 1.51
CA ALA A 20 -13.15 7.25 1.87
C ALA A 20 -12.77 8.36 2.86
N ILE A 21 -13.27 9.59 2.65
CA ILE A 21 -13.02 10.73 3.53
C ILE A 21 -13.69 10.53 4.89
N SER A 22 -14.96 10.13 4.92
CA SER A 22 -15.67 9.82 6.18
C SER A 22 -14.97 8.70 6.96
N ARG A 23 -14.49 7.67 6.25
CA ARG A 23 -13.72 6.59 6.89
C ARG A 23 -12.39 7.08 7.43
N THR A 24 -11.67 7.90 6.66
CA THR A 24 -10.37 8.46 7.05
C THR A 24 -10.49 9.35 8.29
N GLN A 25 -11.53 10.20 8.37
CA GLN A 25 -11.80 11.01 9.57
C GLN A 25 -12.00 10.14 10.82
N LYS A 26 -12.77 9.06 10.71
CA LYS A 26 -12.97 8.11 11.82
C LYS A 26 -11.67 7.44 12.24
N THR A 27 -10.85 7.03 11.27
CA THR A 27 -9.52 6.45 11.50
C THR A 27 -8.57 7.44 12.19
N ASN A 28 -8.53 8.70 11.73
CA ASN A 28 -7.72 9.75 12.34
C ASN A 28 -8.15 10.07 13.78
N ASN A 29 -9.46 10.06 14.06
CA ASN A 29 -10.00 10.26 15.41
C ASN A 29 -9.59 9.15 16.40
N SER A 30 -9.20 7.96 15.91
CA SER A 30 -8.65 6.90 16.77
C SER A 30 -7.11 6.92 16.86
N GLY A 31 -6.46 7.99 16.39
CA GLY A 31 -5.00 8.14 16.41
C GLY A 31 -4.25 7.37 15.32
N VAL A 32 -4.98 6.80 14.35
CA VAL A 32 -4.42 6.04 13.22
C VAL A 32 -4.36 6.94 11.99
N GLY A 33 -3.23 6.98 11.27
CA GLY A 33 -3.12 7.66 9.99
C GLY A 33 -3.79 6.88 8.86
N ALA A 34 -3.90 7.45 7.66
CA ALA A 34 -4.48 6.76 6.51
C ALA A 34 -3.59 6.78 5.27
N VAL A 35 -3.74 5.76 4.44
CA VAL A 35 -3.32 5.72 3.04
C VAL A 35 -4.59 5.49 2.23
N ILE A 36 -5.04 6.50 1.48
CA ILE A 36 -6.22 6.39 0.63
C ILE A 36 -5.78 5.82 -0.73
N ASN A 37 -6.54 4.85 -1.25
CA ASN A 37 -6.28 4.26 -2.58
C ASN A 37 -7.57 4.15 -3.38
N PHE A 38 -7.60 4.76 -4.56
CA PHE A 38 -8.65 4.53 -5.55
C PHE A 38 -8.46 3.17 -6.25
N LEU A 39 -9.51 2.34 -6.29
CA LEU A 39 -9.45 0.97 -6.80
C LEU A 39 -9.57 0.90 -8.33
N GLY A 40 -8.67 0.13 -8.93
CA GLY A 40 -8.53 -0.09 -10.38
C GLY A 40 -7.11 -0.63 -10.66
N GLU A 41 -6.90 -1.33 -11.77
CA GLU A 41 -5.58 -1.80 -12.24
C GLU A 41 -5.68 -1.98 -13.76
N HIS A 42 -4.54 -1.98 -14.47
CA HIS A 42 -4.43 -2.39 -15.88
C HIS A 42 -5.20 -1.54 -16.90
N VAL A 43 -5.08 -0.21 -16.82
CA VAL A 43 -5.69 0.71 -17.78
C VAL A 43 -4.85 0.80 -19.06
N ARG A 44 -5.53 0.69 -20.21
CA ARG A 44 -4.93 0.70 -21.56
C ARG A 44 -5.48 1.80 -22.47
N ASP A 45 -6.35 2.64 -21.93
CA ASP A 45 -6.96 3.77 -22.63
C ASP A 45 -6.49 5.08 -21.98
N GLU A 46 -6.04 6.02 -22.81
CA GLU A 46 -5.51 7.30 -22.31
C GLU A 46 -6.59 8.14 -21.60
N GLU A 47 -7.85 8.09 -22.07
CA GLU A 47 -8.94 8.84 -21.45
C GLU A 47 -9.33 8.26 -20.09
N GLU A 48 -9.31 6.93 -19.94
CA GLU A 48 -9.45 6.29 -18.63
C GLU A 48 -8.27 6.62 -17.69
N ALA A 49 -7.03 6.66 -18.21
CA ALA A 49 -5.87 7.08 -17.42
C ALA A 49 -6.02 8.53 -16.93
N LYS A 50 -6.49 9.45 -17.79
CA LYS A 50 -6.79 10.84 -17.42
C LYS A 50 -7.84 10.94 -16.32
N LYS A 51 -8.92 10.16 -16.40
CA LYS A 51 -9.95 10.09 -15.33
C LYS A 51 -9.36 9.61 -14.00
N ASN A 52 -8.42 8.65 -14.02
CA ASN A 52 -7.75 8.21 -12.81
C ASN A 52 -6.84 9.30 -12.23
N ILE A 53 -6.16 10.08 -13.07
CA ILE A 53 -5.36 11.23 -12.62
C ILE A 53 -6.28 12.26 -11.93
N GLU A 54 -7.39 12.61 -12.56
CA GLU A 54 -8.40 13.53 -12.00
C GLU A 54 -8.91 13.04 -10.64
N GLU A 55 -9.22 11.75 -10.52
CA GLU A 55 -9.66 11.17 -9.24
C GLU A 55 -8.56 11.27 -8.17
N ASN A 56 -7.30 11.01 -8.52
CA ASN A 56 -6.18 11.20 -7.60
C ASN A 56 -6.01 12.67 -7.18
N GLN A 57 -6.21 13.63 -8.08
CA GLN A 57 -6.20 15.06 -7.73
C GLN A 57 -7.34 15.41 -6.75
N ARG A 58 -8.54 14.87 -6.96
CA ARG A 58 -9.68 15.05 -6.06
C ARG A 58 -9.40 14.49 -4.66
N ILE A 59 -8.73 13.34 -4.56
CA ILE A 59 -8.28 12.80 -3.26
C ILE A 59 -7.33 13.78 -2.56
N LEU A 60 -6.32 14.28 -3.28
CA LEU A 60 -5.34 15.21 -2.71
C LEU A 60 -6.00 16.52 -2.22
N GLU A 61 -6.95 17.06 -2.99
CA GLU A 61 -7.74 18.22 -2.58
C GLU A 61 -8.57 17.91 -1.33
N ALA A 62 -9.27 16.77 -1.29
CA ALA A 62 -10.09 16.39 -0.16
C ALA A 62 -9.27 16.18 1.13
N ILE A 63 -8.08 15.55 1.03
CA ILE A 63 -7.12 15.41 2.15
C ILE A 63 -6.70 16.79 2.65
N GLY A 64 -6.28 17.69 1.75
CA GLY A 64 -5.82 19.03 2.09
C GLY A 64 -6.91 19.89 2.73
N ASN A 65 -8.09 19.96 2.11
CA ASN A 65 -9.23 20.77 2.57
C ASN A 65 -9.75 20.30 3.92
N SER A 66 -9.77 18.99 4.16
CA SER A 66 -10.22 18.40 5.42
C SER A 66 -9.10 18.24 6.46
N LYS A 67 -7.86 18.66 6.14
CA LYS A 67 -6.67 18.54 6.98
C LYS A 67 -6.47 17.13 7.56
N LEU A 68 -6.68 16.11 6.73
CA LEU A 68 -6.60 14.72 7.18
C LEU A 68 -5.15 14.29 7.40
N ASN A 69 -4.91 13.46 8.42
CA ASN A 69 -3.65 12.72 8.55
C ASN A 69 -3.69 11.53 7.58
N ALA A 70 -3.44 11.83 6.31
CA ALA A 70 -3.57 10.87 5.23
C ALA A 70 -2.49 11.08 4.14
N SER A 71 -2.15 9.97 3.49
CA SER A 71 -1.31 9.89 2.30
C SER A 71 -2.11 9.24 1.16
N LEU A 72 -1.57 9.33 -0.05
CA LEU A 72 -2.15 8.72 -1.25
C LEU A 72 -1.38 7.44 -1.62
N SER A 73 -2.07 6.40 -2.09
CA SER A 73 -1.47 5.25 -2.79
C SER A 73 -1.92 5.25 -4.25
N ILE A 74 -0.98 5.08 -5.17
CA ILE A 74 -1.24 4.99 -6.61
C ILE A 74 -0.68 3.68 -7.19
N LYS A 75 -1.28 3.24 -8.30
CA LYS A 75 -0.79 2.11 -9.12
C LYS A 75 -0.46 2.60 -10.51
N LEU A 76 0.70 2.25 -11.02
CA LEU A 76 1.21 2.82 -12.26
C LEU A 76 0.43 2.34 -13.48
N THR A 77 -0.12 1.12 -13.44
CA THR A 77 -0.99 0.64 -14.52
C THR A 77 -2.30 1.41 -14.63
N GLN A 78 -2.80 2.07 -13.56
CA GLN A 78 -3.93 3.01 -13.67
C GLN A 78 -3.55 4.32 -14.36
N LEU A 79 -2.25 4.65 -14.37
CA LEU A 79 -1.70 5.91 -14.84
C LEU A 79 -1.02 5.78 -16.21
N GLY A 80 -1.29 4.68 -16.92
CA GLY A 80 -0.83 4.46 -18.29
C GLY A 80 0.48 3.70 -18.44
N LEU A 81 0.96 2.97 -17.42
CA LEU A 81 2.18 2.15 -17.56
C LEU A 81 2.07 1.10 -18.68
N GLU A 82 0.87 0.56 -18.93
CA GLU A 82 0.61 -0.37 -20.03
C GLU A 82 0.39 0.30 -21.39
N ILE A 83 0.30 1.64 -21.42
CA ILE A 83 0.16 2.43 -22.64
C ILE A 83 1.56 2.83 -23.10
N GLU A 84 2.25 3.64 -22.29
CA GLU A 84 3.56 4.16 -22.63
C GLU A 84 4.28 4.65 -21.36
N LYS A 85 5.56 4.29 -21.21
CA LYS A 85 6.30 4.55 -19.97
C LYS A 85 6.51 6.05 -19.71
N SER A 86 6.78 6.85 -20.75
CA SER A 86 7.00 8.30 -20.55
C SER A 86 5.69 9.03 -20.24
N PHE A 87 4.58 8.62 -20.85
CA PHE A 87 3.23 9.04 -20.46
C PHE A 87 2.95 8.76 -18.98
N CYS A 88 3.21 7.54 -18.51
CA CYS A 88 3.05 7.18 -17.09
C CYS A 88 3.93 8.03 -16.16
N LEU A 89 5.20 8.23 -16.51
CA LEU A 89 6.12 9.07 -15.74
C LEU A 89 5.59 10.50 -15.61
N SER A 90 5.14 11.12 -16.71
CA SER A 90 4.58 12.48 -16.69
C SER A 90 3.35 12.57 -15.77
N ASN A 91 2.46 11.58 -15.83
CA ASN A 91 1.26 11.53 -15.00
C ASN A 91 1.59 11.39 -13.51
N VAL A 92 2.57 10.55 -13.17
CA VAL A 92 3.04 10.39 -11.78
C VAL A 92 3.68 11.67 -11.27
N GLU A 93 4.52 12.33 -12.07
CA GLU A 93 5.14 13.61 -11.69
C GLU A 93 4.09 14.68 -11.39
N GLN A 94 3.03 14.76 -12.20
CA GLN A 94 1.91 15.68 -11.98
C GLN A 94 1.21 15.42 -10.64
N ILE A 95 0.91 14.17 -10.30
CA ILE A 95 0.26 13.80 -9.04
C ILE A 95 1.18 14.09 -7.85
N VAL A 96 2.45 13.69 -7.91
CA VAL A 96 3.40 13.85 -6.80
C VAL A 96 3.74 15.33 -6.56
N SER A 97 3.85 16.13 -7.63
CA SER A 97 4.02 17.59 -7.52
C SER A 97 2.83 18.26 -6.84
N SER A 98 1.60 17.91 -7.24
CA SER A 98 0.37 18.40 -6.59
C SER A 98 0.31 18.00 -5.12
N ALA A 99 0.67 16.76 -4.80
CA ALA A 99 0.74 16.29 -3.42
C ALA A 99 1.80 17.05 -2.60
N ALA A 100 2.95 17.36 -3.19
CA ALA A 100 4.03 18.10 -2.54
C ALA A 100 3.57 19.51 -2.12
N SER A 101 2.86 20.23 -3.00
CA SER A 101 2.28 21.56 -2.68
C SER A 101 1.32 21.55 -1.50
N LYS A 102 0.76 20.37 -1.16
CA LYS A 102 -0.21 20.16 -0.09
C LYS A 102 0.42 19.46 1.13
N ASN A 103 1.73 19.21 1.12
CA ASN A 103 2.45 18.41 2.12
C ASN A 103 1.89 16.99 2.31
N ILE A 104 1.40 16.37 1.23
CA ILE A 104 0.85 15.01 1.23
C ILE A 104 1.90 14.04 0.68
N PHE A 105 2.08 12.91 1.35
CA PHE A 105 2.96 11.83 0.90
C PHE A 105 2.25 10.92 -0.11
N VAL A 106 2.99 10.43 -1.11
CA VAL A 106 2.48 9.51 -2.13
C VAL A 106 3.26 8.19 -2.07
N TRP A 107 2.53 7.08 -2.01
CA TRP A 107 3.07 5.73 -2.14
C TRP A 107 2.77 5.19 -3.53
N ILE A 108 3.80 4.68 -4.20
CA ILE A 108 3.66 3.89 -5.42
C ILE A 108 3.57 2.43 -5.00
N ASP A 109 2.41 1.82 -5.22
CA ASP A 109 2.23 0.39 -4.96
C ASP A 109 2.92 -0.45 -6.03
N MET A 110 3.46 -1.58 -5.58
CA MET A 110 4.12 -2.54 -6.46
C MET A 110 3.11 -3.58 -6.94
N GLU A 111 2.96 -3.66 -8.25
CA GLU A 111 2.08 -4.59 -8.94
C GLU A 111 2.80 -5.94 -9.18
N ASN A 112 2.31 -6.79 -10.08
CA ASN A 112 2.96 -8.06 -10.39
C ASN A 112 4.31 -7.89 -11.09
N SER A 113 5.11 -8.96 -11.09
CA SER A 113 6.52 -8.97 -11.47
C SER A 113 6.90 -8.35 -12.83
N PRO A 114 6.07 -8.40 -13.91
CA PRO A 114 6.40 -7.75 -15.17
C PRO A 114 6.57 -6.23 -15.06
N TYR A 115 5.90 -5.59 -14.09
CA TYR A 115 5.92 -4.13 -13.92
C TYR A 115 6.99 -3.66 -12.92
N THR A 116 7.71 -4.57 -12.24
CA THR A 116 8.59 -4.21 -11.12
C THR A 116 9.74 -3.28 -11.55
N GLU A 117 10.42 -3.58 -12.66
CA GLU A 117 11.55 -2.75 -13.10
C GLU A 117 11.10 -1.34 -13.51
N ASP A 118 10.05 -1.24 -14.32
CA ASP A 118 9.55 0.06 -14.76
C ASP A 118 8.98 0.88 -13.60
N THR A 119 8.37 0.21 -12.60
CA THR A 119 7.91 0.88 -11.37
C THR A 119 9.06 1.47 -10.57
N ILE A 120 10.15 0.70 -10.37
CA ILE A 120 11.34 1.19 -9.67
C ILE A 120 12.02 2.31 -10.47
N TYR A 121 12.09 2.18 -11.80
CA TYR A 121 12.61 3.23 -12.67
C TYR A 121 11.84 4.54 -12.52
N ILE A 122 10.51 4.51 -12.70
CA ILE A 122 9.64 5.69 -12.57
C ILE A 122 9.78 6.29 -11.16
N TYR A 123 9.73 5.44 -10.12
CA TYR A 123 9.92 5.90 -8.75
C TYR A 123 11.23 6.66 -8.57
N LEU A 124 12.36 6.13 -9.05
CA LEU A 124 13.66 6.77 -8.89
C LEU A 124 13.75 8.09 -9.67
N GLU A 125 13.17 8.18 -10.86
CA GLU A 125 13.12 9.45 -11.62
C GLU A 125 12.30 10.51 -10.89
N VAL A 126 11.11 10.15 -10.40
CA VAL A 126 10.25 11.06 -9.62
C VAL A 126 10.94 11.45 -8.31
N PHE A 127 11.61 10.52 -7.63
CA PHE A 127 12.29 10.76 -6.36
C PHE A 127 13.49 11.72 -6.47
N LYS A 128 14.10 11.86 -7.66
CA LYS A 128 15.12 12.91 -7.89
C LYS A 128 14.54 14.31 -7.75
N LYS A 129 13.29 14.51 -8.16
CA LYS A 129 12.59 15.80 -8.16
C LYS A 129 11.81 16.05 -6.87
N PHE A 130 11.20 15.01 -6.31
CA PHE A 130 10.27 15.12 -5.18
C PHE A 130 10.62 14.12 -4.07
N LYS A 131 10.63 14.58 -2.80
CA LYS A 131 10.98 13.73 -1.65
C LYS A 131 9.77 13.20 -0.87
N ASN A 132 8.56 13.61 -1.23
CA ASN A 132 7.29 13.15 -0.66
C ASN A 132 6.74 11.89 -1.36
N VAL A 133 7.61 11.03 -1.88
CA VAL A 133 7.22 9.79 -2.57
C VAL A 133 8.01 8.59 -2.06
N GLY A 134 7.32 7.45 -1.93
CA GLY A 134 7.90 6.15 -1.57
C GLY A 134 7.36 5.05 -2.47
N VAL A 135 7.99 3.88 -2.46
CA VAL A 135 7.61 2.73 -3.30
C VAL A 135 7.49 1.46 -2.47
N ALA A 136 6.52 0.60 -2.80
CA ALA A 136 6.41 -0.71 -2.19
C ALA A 136 7.43 -1.69 -2.77
N ILE A 137 7.98 -2.60 -1.94
CA ILE A 137 8.83 -3.71 -2.39
C ILE A 137 8.36 -5.00 -1.75
N GLN A 138 8.27 -6.07 -2.56
CA GLN A 138 7.64 -7.33 -2.18
C GLN A 138 8.69 -8.35 -1.74
N SER A 139 8.64 -8.83 -0.50
CA SER A 139 9.65 -9.77 0.02
C SER A 139 9.56 -11.18 -0.59
N ASN A 140 8.48 -11.53 -1.29
CA ASN A 140 8.38 -12.80 -1.99
C ASN A 140 9.24 -12.87 -3.26
N LEU A 141 9.59 -11.76 -3.90
CA LEU A 141 10.40 -11.80 -5.11
C LEU A 141 11.88 -12.00 -4.77
N LYS A 142 12.57 -12.88 -5.53
CA LYS A 142 14.01 -13.15 -5.33
C LYS A 142 14.88 -11.93 -5.65
N ARG A 143 14.43 -11.05 -6.54
CA ARG A 143 15.11 -9.79 -6.93
C ARG A 143 15.07 -8.70 -5.85
N SER A 144 14.21 -8.83 -4.84
CA SER A 144 13.95 -7.73 -3.89
C SER A 144 15.16 -7.32 -3.05
N ASP A 145 16.12 -8.22 -2.80
CA ASP A 145 17.35 -7.84 -2.09
C ASP A 145 18.17 -6.80 -2.86
N SER A 146 18.36 -7.00 -4.17
CA SER A 146 19.05 -6.03 -5.01
C SER A 146 18.25 -4.73 -5.16
N ASP A 147 16.92 -4.82 -5.29
CA ASP A 147 16.07 -3.65 -5.45
C ASP A 147 16.03 -2.79 -4.18
N VAL A 148 15.89 -3.40 -3.00
CA VAL A 148 15.95 -2.70 -1.70
C VAL A 148 17.30 -2.00 -1.52
N ARG A 149 18.41 -2.67 -1.85
CA ARG A 149 19.75 -2.07 -1.77
C ARG A 149 19.91 -0.89 -2.72
N ARG A 150 19.46 -1.02 -3.97
CA ARG A 150 19.50 0.04 -4.99
C ARG A 150 18.72 1.27 -4.52
N ILE A 151 17.50 1.08 -4.04
CA ILE A 151 16.63 2.17 -3.59
C ILE A 151 17.15 2.81 -2.30
N ALA A 152 17.59 2.03 -1.31
CA ALA A 152 18.12 2.56 -0.07
C ALA A 152 19.43 3.34 -0.29
N ALA A 153 20.29 2.88 -1.22
CA ALA A 153 21.52 3.59 -1.58
C ALA A 153 21.26 4.98 -2.17
N SER A 154 20.14 5.20 -2.86
CA SER A 154 19.73 6.52 -3.34
C SER A 154 18.99 7.36 -2.28
N GLY A 155 18.85 6.86 -1.05
CA GLY A 155 18.06 7.49 0.02
C GLY A 155 16.55 7.35 -0.17
N GLY A 156 16.10 6.44 -1.03
CA GLY A 156 14.69 6.21 -1.29
C GLY A 156 13.92 5.63 -0.10
N ILE A 157 12.60 5.80 -0.13
CA ILE A 157 11.67 5.41 0.92
C ILE A 157 10.91 4.16 0.48
N ILE A 158 10.98 3.11 1.30
CA ILE A 158 10.42 1.80 0.97
C ILE A 158 9.25 1.48 1.90
N ARG A 159 8.17 0.96 1.32
CA ARG A 159 7.12 0.20 2.02
C ARG A 159 7.35 -1.28 1.80
N LEU A 160 7.79 -2.00 2.83
CA LEU A 160 8.06 -3.43 2.72
C LEU A 160 6.78 -4.24 2.91
N VAL A 161 6.41 -5.03 1.90
CA VAL A 161 5.25 -5.93 1.89
C VAL A 161 5.69 -7.37 1.63
N LYS A 162 4.83 -8.37 1.90
CA LYS A 162 5.12 -9.76 1.51
C LYS A 162 4.97 -10.02 0.02
N GLY A 163 4.05 -9.33 -0.65
CA GLY A 163 3.61 -9.61 -2.01
C GLY A 163 2.20 -10.20 -2.05
N ALA A 164 1.36 -9.71 -2.97
CA ALA A 164 -0.06 -10.05 -3.05
C ALA A 164 -0.45 -10.77 -4.37
N TYR A 165 0.51 -10.96 -5.26
CA TYR A 165 0.31 -11.58 -6.58
C TYR A 165 0.83 -13.02 -6.57
N SER A 166 0.21 -13.87 -7.37
CA SER A 166 0.66 -15.25 -7.57
C SER A 166 1.77 -15.24 -8.63
N GLU A 167 2.99 -15.42 -8.18
CA GLU A 167 4.20 -15.38 -9.01
C GLU A 167 4.78 -16.78 -9.21
N LYS A 168 5.52 -16.98 -10.30
CA LYS A 168 6.18 -18.25 -10.61
C LYS A 168 7.33 -18.53 -9.61
N THR A 169 7.59 -19.80 -9.33
CA THR A 169 8.59 -20.25 -8.33
C THR A 169 10.04 -19.99 -8.73
N ASP A 170 10.30 -19.81 -10.02
CA ASP A 170 11.60 -19.40 -10.56
C ASP A 170 11.96 -17.98 -10.12
N ILE A 171 10.99 -17.07 -10.06
CA ILE A 171 11.20 -15.65 -9.69
C ILE A 171 10.79 -15.31 -8.25
N ALA A 172 9.99 -16.15 -7.58
CA ALA A 172 9.45 -15.86 -6.26
C ALA A 172 9.56 -17.03 -5.27
N TYR A 173 9.75 -16.70 -4.00
CA TYR A 173 9.48 -17.57 -2.86
C TYR A 173 7.97 -17.76 -2.73
N THR A 174 7.51 -19.01 -2.70
CA THR A 174 6.08 -19.35 -2.56
C THR A 174 5.73 -19.88 -1.17
N SER A 175 6.71 -20.36 -0.42
CA SER A 175 6.50 -20.83 0.95
C SER A 175 6.39 -19.64 1.91
N ARG A 176 5.44 -19.70 2.85
CA ARG A 176 5.28 -18.65 3.88
C ARG A 176 6.55 -18.43 4.70
N LYS A 177 7.29 -19.51 4.97
CA LYS A 177 8.53 -19.48 5.73
C LYS A 177 9.60 -18.67 4.99
N ASP A 178 9.83 -18.96 3.72
CA ASP A 178 10.87 -18.29 2.94
C ASP A 178 10.53 -16.82 2.69
N ILE A 179 9.25 -16.50 2.45
CA ILE A 179 8.77 -15.12 2.32
C ILE A 179 9.01 -14.34 3.62
N THR A 180 8.71 -14.93 4.78
CA THR A 180 8.92 -14.30 6.09
C THR A 180 10.42 -14.15 6.39
N ILE A 181 11.26 -15.14 6.10
CA ILE A 181 12.73 -15.05 6.25
C ILE A 181 13.28 -13.90 5.39
N ASN A 182 12.87 -13.83 4.12
CA ASN A 182 13.33 -12.75 3.26
C ASN A 182 12.79 -11.39 3.71
N TYR A 183 11.55 -11.31 4.21
CA TYR A 183 11.02 -10.07 4.81
C TYR A 183 11.90 -9.60 5.97
N SER A 184 12.20 -10.48 6.92
CA SER A 184 13.07 -10.19 8.07
C SER A 184 14.45 -9.70 7.61
N LYS A 185 15.07 -10.39 6.66
CA LYS A 185 16.36 -9.99 6.06
C LYS A 185 16.33 -8.57 5.48
N LEU A 186 15.31 -8.27 4.66
CA LEU A 186 15.17 -6.95 4.02
C LEU A 186 14.88 -5.85 5.07
N MET A 187 14.02 -6.15 6.05
CA MET A 187 13.71 -5.24 7.15
C MET A 187 14.94 -4.90 7.99
N GLY A 188 15.78 -5.88 8.33
CA GLY A 188 17.05 -5.64 9.03
C GLY A 188 17.98 -4.70 8.25
N TYR A 189 18.05 -4.85 6.92
CA TYR A 189 18.81 -3.93 6.08
C TYR A 189 18.23 -2.51 6.08
N LEU A 190 16.90 -2.36 6.06
CA LEU A 190 16.23 -1.05 6.15
C LEU A 190 16.49 -0.37 7.49
N PHE A 191 16.45 -1.09 8.62
CA PHE A 191 16.84 -0.53 9.92
C PHE A 191 18.27 0.00 9.93
N PHE A 192 19.19 -0.69 9.22
CA PHE A 192 20.58 -0.26 9.12
C PHE A 192 20.76 0.97 8.22
N LYS A 193 20.10 1.01 7.05
CA LYS A 193 20.37 2.02 6.01
C LYS A 193 19.36 3.16 5.89
N SER A 194 18.10 2.93 6.24
CA SER A 194 17.02 3.86 5.95
C SER A 194 16.58 4.62 7.21
N PRO A 195 16.55 5.96 7.19
CA PRO A 195 16.05 6.75 8.32
C PRO A 195 14.53 6.66 8.48
N PHE A 196 13.82 6.39 7.37
CA PHE A 196 12.37 6.22 7.32
C PHE A 196 11.99 5.11 6.34
N PHE A 197 11.09 4.23 6.76
CA PHE A 197 10.46 3.21 5.93
C PHE A 197 9.15 2.72 6.57
N ALA A 198 8.33 2.03 5.78
CA ALA A 198 7.07 1.47 6.23
C ALA A 198 7.13 -0.07 6.28
N ILE A 199 6.55 -0.64 7.34
CA ILE A 199 6.44 -2.08 7.59
C ILE A 199 4.97 -2.44 7.38
N ALA A 200 4.65 -2.91 6.18
CA ALA A 200 3.29 -3.24 5.78
C ALA A 200 3.04 -4.75 5.92
N THR A 201 2.60 -5.16 7.11
CA THR A 201 2.35 -6.57 7.45
C THR A 201 1.33 -6.70 8.59
N HIS A 202 0.72 -7.89 8.69
CA HIS A 202 -0.16 -8.30 9.80
C HIS A 202 0.40 -9.46 10.61
N ASP A 203 1.64 -9.85 10.30
CA ASP A 203 2.33 -11.00 10.89
C ASP A 203 2.96 -10.60 12.22
N ASP A 204 2.56 -11.29 13.30
CA ASP A 204 3.03 -10.99 14.65
C ASP A 204 4.53 -11.18 14.83
N LEU A 205 5.12 -12.16 14.15
CA LEU A 205 6.56 -12.42 14.24
C LEU A 205 7.33 -11.21 13.71
N LEU A 206 6.94 -10.72 12.53
CA LEU A 206 7.59 -9.58 11.88
C LEU A 206 7.34 -8.26 12.62
N ILE A 207 6.15 -8.08 13.18
CA ILE A 207 5.83 -6.89 13.98
C ILE A 207 6.66 -6.88 15.26
N ASN A 208 6.73 -7.99 15.99
CA ASN A 208 7.53 -8.07 17.21
C ASN A 208 9.04 -7.90 16.92
N GLU A 209 9.53 -8.51 15.84
CA GLU A 209 10.91 -8.31 15.37
C GLU A 209 11.20 -6.83 15.08
N ALA A 210 10.28 -6.15 14.38
CA ALA A 210 10.40 -4.73 14.10
C ALA A 210 10.40 -3.85 15.36
N LEU A 211 9.57 -4.18 16.35
CA LEU A 211 9.52 -3.45 17.63
C LEU A 211 10.87 -3.54 18.35
N VAL A 212 11.41 -4.76 18.50
CA VAL A 212 12.70 -5.01 19.13
C VAL A 212 13.83 -4.30 18.37
N ALA A 213 13.85 -4.41 17.04
CA ALA A 213 14.85 -3.73 16.23
C ALA A 213 14.77 -2.19 16.38
N ASN A 214 13.56 -1.64 16.47
CA ASN A 214 13.39 -0.19 16.57
C ASN A 214 13.80 0.38 17.94
N GLU A 215 13.75 -0.40 19.02
CA GLU A 215 14.30 0.02 20.32
C GLU A 215 15.80 0.32 20.23
N ALA A 216 16.54 -0.47 19.43
CA ALA A 216 17.96 -0.29 19.20
C ALA A 216 18.28 0.80 18.16
N HIS A 217 17.56 0.82 17.04
CA HIS A 217 17.90 1.68 15.90
C HIS A 217 17.20 3.05 15.91
N ARG A 218 16.09 3.19 16.65
CA ARG A 218 15.29 4.43 16.78
C ARG A 218 15.00 5.10 15.42
N ARG A 219 14.58 4.30 14.43
CA ARG A 219 14.20 4.80 13.11
C ARG A 219 12.78 5.35 13.15
N LYS A 220 12.48 6.24 12.21
CA LYS A 220 11.08 6.59 11.93
C LYS A 220 10.47 5.40 11.16
N ILE A 221 9.49 4.74 11.75
CA ILE A 221 8.80 3.62 11.09
C ILE A 221 7.29 3.80 11.14
N GLU A 222 6.63 3.33 10.10
CA GLU A 222 5.17 3.21 10.05
C GLU A 222 4.78 1.74 10.03
N PHE A 223 3.89 1.33 10.93
CA PHE A 223 3.20 0.05 10.82
C PHE A 223 1.96 0.24 9.97
N GLN A 224 1.98 -0.29 8.76
CA GLN A 224 0.88 -0.13 7.81
C GLN A 224 0.07 -1.41 7.71
N MET A 225 -1.25 -1.28 7.86
CA MET A 225 -2.16 -2.42 7.87
C MET A 225 -3.40 -2.11 7.06
N LEU A 226 -3.95 -3.15 6.43
CA LEU A 226 -5.25 -3.04 5.75
C LEU A 226 -6.39 -2.67 6.70
N LEU A 227 -7.35 -1.92 6.17
CA LEU A 227 -8.62 -1.62 6.84
C LEU A 227 -9.34 -2.89 7.33
N GLY A 228 -9.86 -2.86 8.56
CA GLY A 228 -10.66 -3.95 9.14
C GLY A 228 -9.86 -5.20 9.51
N VAL A 229 -8.54 -5.08 9.60
CA VAL A 229 -7.62 -6.18 9.87
C VAL A 229 -6.80 -5.86 11.12
N ARG A 230 -6.82 -6.77 12.10
CA ARG A 230 -6.02 -6.65 13.34
C ARG A 230 -6.32 -5.35 14.13
N GLU A 231 -7.58 -4.93 14.18
CA GLU A 231 -7.99 -3.65 14.79
C GLU A 231 -7.52 -3.48 16.25
N GLU A 232 -7.55 -4.54 17.06
CA GLU A 232 -7.04 -4.46 18.44
C GLU A 232 -5.53 -4.24 18.50
N LEU A 233 -4.76 -4.93 17.65
CA LEU A 233 -3.31 -4.71 17.55
C LEU A 233 -2.98 -3.28 17.11
N LYS A 234 -3.74 -2.71 16.17
CA LYS A 234 -3.56 -1.29 15.77
C LYS A 234 -3.73 -0.36 16.97
N LYS A 235 -4.78 -0.55 17.78
CA LYS A 235 -5.01 0.23 19.00
C LYS A 235 -3.88 0.06 20.01
N GLU A 236 -3.38 -1.16 20.20
CA GLU A 236 -2.24 -1.43 21.08
C GLU A 236 -0.97 -0.72 20.63
N LEU A 237 -0.65 -0.76 19.32
CA LEU A 237 0.52 -0.07 18.76
C LEU A 237 0.40 1.45 18.89
N VAL A 238 -0.78 2.03 18.65
CA VAL A 238 -1.04 3.48 18.87
C VAL A 238 -0.86 3.84 20.35
N LYS A 239 -1.37 3.03 21.28
CA LYS A 239 -1.17 3.26 22.74
C LYS A 239 0.30 3.22 23.15
N LYS A 240 1.13 2.47 22.43
CA LYS A 240 2.59 2.45 22.60
C LYS A 240 3.31 3.65 21.95
N GLY A 241 2.57 4.60 21.38
CA GLY A 241 3.11 5.80 20.74
C GLY A 241 3.69 5.55 19.34
N LEU A 242 3.39 4.41 18.72
CA LEU A 242 3.90 4.05 17.39
C LEU A 242 3.01 4.63 16.30
N THR A 243 3.60 4.98 15.16
CA THR A 243 2.85 5.42 13.98
C THR A 243 2.19 4.23 13.30
N VAL A 244 0.86 4.18 13.33
CA VAL A 244 0.04 3.16 12.68
C VAL A 244 -0.77 3.79 11.57
N ILE A 245 -0.81 3.15 10.41
CA ILE A 245 -1.50 3.64 9.22
C ILE A 245 -2.45 2.58 8.67
N ASP A 246 -3.68 2.99 8.39
CA ASP A 246 -4.67 2.17 7.71
C ASP A 246 -4.62 2.38 6.20
N TYR A 247 -4.50 1.30 5.45
CA TYR A 247 -4.71 1.31 4.00
C TYR A 247 -6.23 1.24 3.73
N ILE A 248 -6.77 2.34 3.21
CA ILE A 248 -8.20 2.61 2.99
C ILE A 248 -8.48 2.62 1.48
N PRO A 249 -8.89 1.47 0.91
CA PRO A 249 -9.30 1.40 -0.48
C PRO A 249 -10.76 1.82 -0.65
N TYR A 250 -11.08 2.44 -1.79
CA TYR A 250 -12.45 2.76 -2.18
C TYR A 250 -12.62 2.73 -3.70
N GLY A 251 -13.86 2.71 -4.17
CA GLY A 251 -14.20 2.77 -5.58
C GLY A 251 -14.98 1.55 -6.06
N LYS A 252 -15.60 1.68 -7.24
CA LYS A 252 -16.48 0.66 -7.81
C LYS A 252 -15.76 -0.66 -8.15
N ASN A 253 -14.45 -0.61 -8.42
CA ASN A 253 -13.63 -1.77 -8.77
C ASN A 253 -13.16 -2.56 -7.54
N TRP A 254 -14.02 -2.75 -6.54
CA TRP A 254 -13.65 -3.38 -5.26
C TRP A 254 -13.52 -4.90 -5.31
N PHE A 255 -14.09 -5.56 -6.32
CA PHE A 255 -14.16 -7.02 -6.38
C PHE A 255 -12.79 -7.70 -6.53
N PRO A 256 -11.90 -7.29 -7.46
CA PRO A 256 -10.54 -7.86 -7.55
C PRO A 256 -9.74 -7.69 -6.26
N TYR A 257 -9.86 -6.54 -5.60
CA TYR A 257 -9.22 -6.29 -4.31
C TYR A 257 -9.76 -7.20 -3.21
N SER A 258 -11.09 -7.24 -3.05
CA SER A 258 -11.74 -8.01 -1.97
C SER A 258 -11.54 -9.52 -2.14
N SER A 259 -11.55 -10.02 -3.38
CA SER A 259 -11.28 -11.43 -3.67
C SER A 259 -9.86 -11.87 -3.28
N ARG A 260 -8.85 -10.99 -3.42
CA ARG A 260 -7.49 -11.23 -2.90
C ARG A 260 -7.50 -11.36 -1.37
N ARG A 261 -8.18 -10.45 -0.67
CA ARG A 261 -8.31 -10.48 0.81
C ARG A 261 -8.99 -11.73 1.35
N ILE A 262 -9.98 -12.24 0.62
CA ILE A 262 -10.67 -13.49 0.97
C ILE A 262 -9.72 -14.69 0.84
N ARG A 263 -8.99 -14.81 -0.28
CA ARG A 263 -8.05 -15.91 -0.54
C ARG A 263 -6.91 -15.98 0.47
N GLU A 264 -6.43 -14.83 0.95
CA GLU A 264 -5.35 -14.75 1.93
C GLU A 264 -5.73 -15.32 3.31
N ARG A 265 -7.03 -15.41 3.63
CA ARG A 265 -7.54 -15.87 4.92
C ARG A 265 -8.39 -17.14 4.78
N LYS A 266 -7.81 -18.30 5.08
CA LYS A 266 -8.53 -19.60 5.15
C LYS A 266 -9.82 -19.53 6.00
N ARG A 267 -9.82 -18.72 7.08
CA ARG A 267 -10.99 -18.51 7.95
C ARG A 267 -12.13 -17.73 7.27
N ASN A 268 -11.82 -16.86 6.30
CA ASN A 268 -12.84 -16.12 5.54
C ASN A 268 -13.53 -17.00 4.49
N ILE A 269 -12.80 -17.96 3.91
CA ILE A 269 -13.38 -18.96 3.00
C ILE A 269 -14.42 -19.81 3.75
N LEU A 270 -14.09 -20.29 4.97
CA LEU A 270 -15.02 -21.02 5.83
C LEU A 270 -16.26 -20.21 6.22
N LEU A 271 -16.13 -18.90 6.42
CA LEU A 271 -17.27 -18.01 6.72
C LEU A 271 -18.20 -17.83 5.52
N ILE A 272 -17.65 -17.73 4.30
CA ILE A 272 -18.44 -17.69 3.06
C ILE A 272 -19.16 -19.03 2.85
N PHE A 273 -18.47 -20.15 3.04
CA PHE A 273 -19.09 -21.48 2.96
C PHE A 273 -20.23 -21.64 3.97
N ARG A 274 -20.04 -21.31 5.26
CA ARG A 274 -21.14 -21.37 6.24
C ARG A 274 -22.32 -20.49 5.85
N SER A 275 -22.08 -19.28 5.34
CA SER A 275 -23.16 -18.39 4.90
C SER A 275 -23.94 -18.86 3.67
N ILE A 276 -23.43 -19.84 2.90
CA ILE A 276 -24.12 -20.45 1.75
C ILE A 276 -24.93 -21.68 2.19
N PHE A 277 -24.53 -22.34 3.29
CA PHE A 277 -25.17 -23.55 3.80
C PHE A 277 -26.09 -23.31 5.00
N ASP A 278 -26.09 -22.10 5.57
CA ASP A 278 -27.11 -21.65 6.53
C ASP A 278 -28.31 -21.06 5.76
N PHE A 279 -29.13 -21.93 5.18
CA PHE A 279 -30.51 -21.67 4.73
C PHE A 279 -31.49 -22.47 5.60
#